data_AF-A0A8W8LBX8-F1
#
_entry.id   AF-A0A8W8LBX8-F1
#
_cell.length_a   1.000
_cell.length_b   1.000
_cell.length_c   1.000
_cell.angle_alpha   90.00
_cell.angle_beta   90.00
_cell.angle_gamma   90.00
#
_symmetry.space_group_name_H-M   'P 1'
#
loop_
_entity.id
_entity.type
_entity.pdbx_description
1 polymer ?
#
loop_
_entity_poly.entity_id
_entity_poly.type
_entity_poly.pdbx_seq_one_letter_code
_entity_poly.pdbx_strand_id
1 'polypeptide(L)'
;ESGEVTVSSYPKPPFPKREIIKFKQPFMDRPAVMYGIKMIDSAYNKNTRADVKLLWVRPEAFSILMKSAYDSHLYGLGVSWMACL
;
A
#
# COMPACT_ATOMS: atom_id res chain seq x y z
N GLU A 1 -3.40 5.41 -15.10
CA GLU A 1 -2.41 4.32 -14.86
C GLU A 1 -2.90 3.43 -13.73
N SER A 2 -2.53 2.15 -13.70
CA SER A 2 -2.85 1.25 -12.58
C SER A 2 -1.70 0.28 -12.32
N GLY A 3 -1.70 -0.32 -11.14
CA GLY A 3 -0.70 -1.30 -10.76
C GLY A 3 -0.97 -1.93 -9.41
N GLU A 4 -0.01 -2.71 -8.93
CA GLU A 4 -0.13 -3.47 -7.69
C GLU A 4 1.17 -3.42 -6.91
N VAL A 5 1.04 -3.52 -5.59
CA VAL A 5 2.16 -3.62 -4.65
C VAL A 5 1.83 -4.73 -3.67
N THR A 6 2.73 -5.68 -3.50
CA THR A 6 2.62 -6.72 -2.48
C THR A 6 3.90 -6.76 -1.68
N VAL A 7 3.77 -6.66 -0.36
CA VAL A 7 4.89 -6.81 0.58
C VAL A 7 4.57 -7.97 1.49
N SER A 8 5.50 -8.91 1.62
CA SER A 8 5.40 -10.01 2.57
C SER A 8 6.75 -10.40 3.16
N SER A 9 6.76 -10.85 4.41
CA SER A 9 7.93 -11.42 5.07
C SER A 9 7.52 -12.27 6.27
N TYR A 10 8.20 -13.41 6.44
CA TYR A 10 8.04 -14.33 7.55
C TYR A 10 9.44 -14.82 8.00
N PRO A 11 9.71 -15.00 9.31
CA PRO A 11 8.79 -14.86 10.44
C PRO A 11 8.63 -13.42 10.96
N LYS A 12 9.38 -12.46 10.43
CA LYS A 12 9.36 -11.06 10.92
C LYS A 12 8.40 -10.20 10.07
N PRO A 13 7.38 -9.57 10.68
CA PRO A 13 6.52 -8.61 10.00
C PRO A 13 7.30 -7.50 9.30
N PRO A 14 7.08 -7.22 8.00
CA PRO A 14 7.80 -6.19 7.27
C PRO A 14 7.20 -4.79 7.42
N PHE A 15 6.17 -4.62 8.28
CA PHE A 15 5.39 -3.40 8.42
C PHE A 15 5.80 -2.58 9.65
N PRO A 16 5.75 -1.23 9.60
CA PRO A 16 5.26 -0.41 8.49
C PRO A 16 6.22 -0.38 7.30
N LYS A 17 5.66 -0.40 6.08
CA LYS A 17 6.41 -0.34 4.83
C LYS A 17 5.89 0.77 3.94
N ARG A 18 6.81 1.55 3.37
CA ARG A 18 6.51 2.62 2.44
C ARG A 18 7.08 2.29 1.07
N GLU A 19 6.22 2.29 0.05
CA GLU A 19 6.60 2.09 -1.34
C GLU A 19 6.34 3.38 -2.13
N ILE A 20 7.30 3.73 -2.98
CA ILE A 20 7.19 4.89 -3.88
C ILE A 20 6.82 4.36 -5.26
N ILE A 21 5.70 4.82 -5.79
CA ILE A 21 5.20 4.45 -7.09
C ILE A 21 5.40 5.63 -8.03
N LYS A 22 6.28 5.44 -9.02
CA LYS A 22 6.49 6.40 -10.10
C LYS A 22 5.57 6.04 -11.25
N PHE A 23 4.84 7.03 -11.76
CA PHE A 23 4.04 6.83 -12.95
C PHE A 23 4.97 6.66 -14.17
N LYS A 24 4.54 5.86 -15.15
CA LYS A 24 5.29 5.65 -16.39
C LYS A 24 5.42 6.96 -17.18
N GLN A 25 4.36 7.75 -17.16
CA GLN A 25 4.31 9.09 -17.72
C GLN A 25 3.77 10.05 -16.66
N PRO A 26 4.44 11.19 -16.39
CA PRO A 26 3.90 12.20 -15.50
C PRO A 26 2.53 12.70 -16.00
N PHE A 27 1.59 12.86 -15.07
CA PHE A 27 0.32 13.53 -15.33
C PHE A 27 0.55 15.04 -15.52
N MET A 28 -0.40 15.74 -16.16
CA MET A 28 -0.33 17.20 -16.30
C MET A 28 -0.57 17.90 -14.96
N ASP A 29 -1.51 17.38 -14.17
CA ASP A 29 -1.88 17.88 -12.84
C ASP A 29 -1.86 16.74 -11.82
N ARG A 30 -2.13 17.07 -10.55
CA ARG A 30 -2.22 16.06 -9.48
C ARG A 30 -3.37 15.07 -9.77
N PRO A 31 -3.09 13.77 -9.98
CA PRO A 31 -4.13 12.81 -10.30
C PRO A 31 -4.95 12.44 -9.07
N ALA A 32 -6.19 11.98 -9.30
CA ALA A 32 -6.96 11.25 -8.30
C ALA A 32 -6.44 9.80 -8.24
N VAL A 33 -6.09 9.33 -7.04
CA VAL A 33 -5.59 7.96 -6.83
C VAL A 33 -6.54 7.22 -5.90
N MET A 34 -7.00 6.06 -6.36
CA MET A 34 -7.78 5.10 -5.59
C MET A 34 -6.96 3.83 -5.37
N TYR A 35 -7.22 3.14 -4.26
CA TYR A 35 -6.61 1.85 -3.97
C TYR A 35 -7.59 0.93 -3.25
N GLY A 36 -7.31 -0.37 -3.32
CA GLY A 36 -7.99 -1.41 -2.55
C GLY A 36 -6.99 -2.43 -2.02
N ILE A 37 -7.27 -2.96 -0.84
CA ILE A 37 -6.52 -4.11 -0.30
C ILE A 37 -6.99 -5.36 -1.03
N LYS A 38 -6.06 -6.09 -1.65
CA LYS A 38 -6.35 -7.32 -2.42
C LYS A 38 -5.92 -8.60 -1.71
N MET A 39 -5.00 -8.50 -0.75
CA MET A 39 -4.46 -9.63 0.00
C MET A 39 -4.07 -9.19 1.40
N ILE A 40 -4.36 -10.02 2.39
CA ILE A 40 -3.94 -9.87 3.77
C ILE A 40 -3.41 -11.22 4.25
N ASP A 41 -2.20 -11.23 4.81
CA ASP A 41 -1.65 -12.35 5.55
C ASP A 41 -1.32 -11.88 6.97
N SER A 42 -2.01 -12.44 7.96
CA SER A 42 -1.97 -12.01 9.36
C SER A 42 -1.90 -13.19 10.31
N ALA A 43 -1.27 -12.98 11.46
CA ALA A 43 -1.23 -14.00 12.51
C ALA A 43 -2.65 -14.41 12.94
N TYR A 44 -2.90 -15.72 13.02
CA TYR A 44 -4.21 -16.28 13.36
C TYR A 44 -4.62 -16.00 14.82
N ASN A 45 -3.66 -15.73 15.70
CA ASN A 45 -3.87 -15.55 17.15
C ASN A 45 -3.96 -14.07 17.58
N LYS A 46 -4.09 -13.15 16.62
CA LYS A 46 -4.20 -11.70 16.83
C LYS A 46 -5.28 -11.14 15.93
N ASN A 47 -5.91 -10.05 16.34
CA ASN A 47 -6.91 -9.38 15.51
C ASN A 47 -6.25 -8.87 14.22
N THR A 48 -6.93 -9.01 13.10
CA THR A 48 -6.48 -8.46 11.82
C THR A 48 -6.79 -6.96 11.77
N ARG A 49 -5.75 -6.13 11.71
CA ARG A 49 -5.87 -4.68 11.49
C ARG A 49 -4.83 -4.27 10.45
N ALA A 50 -5.30 -3.86 9.27
CA ALA A 50 -4.47 -3.35 8.19
C ALA A 50 -4.91 -1.93 7.83
N ASP A 51 -3.94 -1.04 7.69
CA ASP A 51 -4.13 0.36 7.28
C ASP A 51 -3.20 0.64 6.10
N VAL A 52 -3.77 1.23 5.06
CA VAL A 52 -3.06 1.66 3.86
C VAL A 52 -3.34 3.14 3.69
N LYS A 53 -2.29 3.94 3.48
CA LYS A 53 -2.42 5.38 3.27
C LYS A 53 -1.72 5.79 1.98
N LEU A 54 -2.40 6.61 1.19
CA LEU A 54 -1.79 7.38 0.12
C LEU A 54 -1.12 8.63 0.68
N LEU A 55 0.13 8.85 0.33
CA LEU A 55 0.93 9.99 0.73
C LEU A 55 1.52 10.67 -0.51
N TRP A 56 1.65 12.00 -0.45
CA TRP A 56 2.37 12.82 -1.44
C TRP A 56 2.00 12.51 -2.90
N VAL A 57 0.71 12.47 -3.21
CA VAL A 57 0.24 12.33 -4.60
C VAL A 57 0.67 13.57 -5.39
N ARG A 58 1.59 13.37 -6.34
CA ARG A 58 2.17 14.37 -7.25
C ARG A 58 2.01 13.88 -8.70
N PRO A 59 2.17 14.75 -9.71
CA PRO A 59 2.02 14.35 -11.11
C PRO A 59 2.97 13.22 -11.56
N GLU A 60 4.16 13.13 -10.96
CA GLU A 60 5.19 12.14 -11.30
C GLU A 60 5.16 10.86 -10.47
N ALA A 61 4.59 10.91 -9.26
CA ALA A 61 4.64 9.80 -8.31
C ALA A 61 3.66 9.97 -7.15
N PHE A 62 3.46 8.87 -6.42
CA PHE A 62 2.84 8.88 -5.09
C PHE A 62 3.51 7.84 -4.19
N SER A 63 3.20 7.87 -2.89
CA SER A 63 3.66 6.85 -1.95
C SER A 63 2.49 6.11 -1.32
N ILE A 64 2.66 4.79 -1.17
CA ILE A 64 1.75 3.94 -0.40
C ILE A 64 2.45 3.57 0.91
N LEU A 65 1.85 3.94 2.05
CA LEU A 65 2.25 3.47 3.37
C LEU A 65 1.33 2.33 3.79
N MET A 66 1.89 1.15 3.98
CA MET A 66 1.23 -0.05 4.49
C MET A 66 1.64 -0.26 5.94
N LYS A 67 0.68 -0.45 6.84
CA LYS A 67 0.96 -0.68 8.26
C LYS A 67 -0.14 -1.49 8.96
N SER A 68 0.20 -2.03 10.12
CA SER A 68 -0.78 -2.58 11.07
C SER A 68 -1.11 -1.56 12.17
N ALA A 69 -2.00 -1.95 13.07
CA ALA A 69 -2.31 -1.18 14.28
C ALA A 69 -2.26 -2.07 15.52
N TYR A 70 -1.91 -1.47 16.66
CA TYR A 70 -1.84 -2.13 17.97
C TYR A 70 -1.00 -3.42 17.94
N ASP A 71 -1.56 -4.53 18.42
CA ASP A 71 -0.92 -5.83 18.56
C ASP A 71 -1.11 -6.74 17.33
N SER A 72 -1.64 -6.20 16.23
CA SER A 72 -1.85 -6.95 15.00
C SER A 72 -0.53 -7.24 14.29
N HIS A 73 -0.28 -8.52 14.01
CA HIS A 73 0.88 -8.96 13.25
C HIS A 73 0.48 -9.27 11.81
N LEU A 74 0.92 -8.42 10.88
CA LEU A 74 0.78 -8.62 9.45
C LEU A 74 2.08 -9.21 8.88
N TYR A 75 1.99 -10.36 8.24
CA TYR A 75 3.11 -10.95 7.49
C TYR A 75 3.07 -10.52 6.03
N GLY A 76 1.89 -10.22 5.50
CA GLY A 76 1.72 -9.77 4.12
C GLY A 76 0.56 -8.80 3.93
N LEU A 77 0.73 -7.87 2.99
CA LEU A 77 -0.31 -6.95 2.55
C LEU A 77 -0.13 -6.67 1.06
N GLY A 78 -1.20 -6.85 0.30
CA GLY A 78 -1.27 -6.53 -1.12
C GLY A 78 -2.26 -5.40 -1.37
N VAL A 79 -1.87 -4.45 -2.22
CA VAL A 79 -2.66 -3.28 -2.60
C VAL A 79 -2.70 -3.18 -4.12
N SER A 80 -3.90 -3.10 -4.69
CA SER A 80 -4.10 -2.67 -6.09
C SER A 80 -4.46 -1.19 -6.10
N TRP A 81 -3.95 -0.45 -7.07
CA TRP A 81 -4.17 0.99 -7.19
C TRP A 81 -4.46 1.42 -8.62
N MET A 82 -5.17 2.54 -8.74
CA MET A 82 -5.49 3.20 -10.00
C MET A 82 -5.36 4.71 -9.83
N ALA A 83 -4.78 5.37 -10.82
CA ALA A 83 -4.61 6.81 -10.92
C ALA A 83 -5.23 7.33 -12.22
N CYS A 84 -6.09 8.34 -12.11
CA CYS A 84 -6.78 8.99 -13.21
C CYS A 84 -6.65 10.53 -13.11
N LEU A 85 -6.75 11.19 -14.27
CA LEU A 85 -6.89 12.64 -14.39
C LEU A 85 -8.34 13.04 -14.15
#